data_AF-A0A1M6CTE3-F1
#
_entry.id   AF-A0A1M6CTE3-F1
#
_cell.length_a   1.000
_cell.length_b   1.000
_cell.length_c   1.000
_cell.angle_alpha   90.00
_cell.angle_beta   90.00
_cell.angle_gamma   90.00
#
_symmetry.space_group_name_H-M   'P 1'
#
loop_
_entity.id
_entity.type
_entity.pdbx_description
1 polymer ?
#
loop_
_entity_poly.entity_id
_entity_poly.type
_entity_poly.pdbx_seq_one_letter_code
_entity_poly.pdbx_strand_id
1 'polypeptide(L)'
;MKPLRPEETALPPETSARAAPDDGTQERPVWPAIRKGMRRRCPHCGRGALFEGYLKVVDRCAVCDESYRAQRADDGPAYLTILVVGHLMVPVIHYTWTLFRPAPLVMATIFTLTAVGLSLALLPRFKGLVVAVQWAKRMHGFGPDRAA
;
A
#
# COMPACT_ATOMS: atom_id res chain seq x y z
N MET A 1 -21.13 -53.10 -23.82
CA MET A 1 -21.73 -51.95 -24.54
C MET A 1 -22.54 -51.15 -23.53
N LYS A 2 -22.14 -49.90 -23.23
CA LYS A 2 -22.77 -49.05 -22.22
C LYS A 2 -23.41 -47.84 -22.91
N PRO A 3 -24.73 -47.60 -22.77
CA PRO A 3 -25.31 -46.35 -23.24
C PRO A 3 -25.18 -45.25 -22.17
N LEU A 4 -24.90 -44.04 -22.65
CA LEU A 4 -24.55 -42.81 -21.95
C LEU A 4 -25.80 -42.13 -21.36
N ARG A 5 -25.63 -41.44 -20.22
CA ARG A 5 -26.66 -40.55 -19.64
C ARG A 5 -26.64 -39.17 -20.34
N PRO A 6 -27.80 -38.50 -20.48
CA PRO A 6 -27.92 -37.21 -21.13
C PRO A 6 -27.46 -36.03 -20.25
N GLU A 7 -26.66 -35.17 -20.88
CA GLU A 7 -26.45 -33.73 -20.73
C GLU A 7 -26.75 -33.05 -19.38
N GLU A 8 -25.64 -32.75 -18.69
CA GLU A 8 -25.48 -31.67 -17.71
C GLU A 8 -26.07 -30.34 -18.24
N THR A 9 -27.15 -29.89 -17.61
CA THR A 9 -27.58 -28.50 -17.68
C THR A 9 -26.52 -27.64 -17.00
N ALA A 10 -25.75 -26.93 -17.80
CA ALA A 10 -24.75 -25.97 -17.37
C ALA A 10 -25.37 -24.86 -16.52
N LEU A 11 -24.98 -24.79 -15.25
CA LEU A 11 -25.04 -23.57 -14.44
C LEU A 11 -23.63 -22.96 -14.45
N PRO A 12 -23.43 -21.66 -14.76
CA PRO A 12 -22.11 -21.06 -14.80
C PRO A 12 -21.46 -21.13 -13.40
N PRO A 13 -20.18 -21.54 -13.27
CA PRO A 13 -19.50 -21.49 -12.00
C PRO A 13 -19.27 -20.03 -11.61
N GLU A 14 -19.93 -19.64 -10.53
CA GLU A 14 -19.73 -18.36 -9.87
C GLU A 14 -18.24 -18.15 -9.62
N THR A 15 -17.68 -17.11 -10.24
CA THR A 15 -16.31 -16.64 -10.02
C THR A 15 -16.21 -16.04 -8.62
N SER A 16 -16.25 -16.90 -7.60
CA SER A 16 -15.66 -16.62 -6.31
C SER A 16 -14.18 -16.89 -6.45
N ALA A 17 -13.43 -15.81 -6.71
CA ALA A 17 -11.98 -15.78 -6.68
C ALA A 17 -11.47 -16.17 -5.29
N ARG A 18 -11.54 -17.46 -4.97
CA ARG A 18 -10.77 -18.09 -3.89
C ARG A 18 -9.33 -18.04 -4.36
N ALA A 19 -8.56 -17.15 -3.75
CA ALA A 19 -7.11 -17.15 -3.89
C ALA A 19 -6.60 -18.59 -3.69
N ALA A 20 -5.75 -19.05 -4.62
CA ALA A 20 -5.13 -20.36 -4.54
C ALA A 20 -4.48 -20.55 -3.15
N PRO A 21 -4.49 -21.78 -2.59
CA PRO A 21 -3.84 -22.05 -1.32
C PRO A 21 -2.36 -21.63 -1.40
N ASP A 22 -1.98 -20.74 -0.49
CA ASP A 22 -0.64 -20.17 -0.37
C ASP A 22 0.32 -21.26 0.14
N ASP A 23 1.17 -21.82 -0.72
CA ASP A 23 2.06 -22.97 -0.43
C ASP A 23 3.17 -22.67 0.59
N GLY A 24 3.14 -21.51 1.26
CA GLY A 24 4.15 -21.15 2.26
C GLY A 24 5.51 -20.71 1.68
N THR A 25 5.78 -21.03 0.41
CA THR A 25 7.13 -21.05 -0.15
C THR A 25 7.31 -20.06 -1.30
N GLN A 26 6.25 -19.69 -2.02
CA GLN A 26 6.33 -18.74 -3.14
C GLN A 26 6.17 -17.27 -2.71
N GLU A 27 7.01 -16.39 -3.25
CA GLU A 27 6.85 -14.94 -3.06
C GLU A 27 5.54 -14.43 -3.67
N ARG A 28 4.84 -13.55 -2.97
CA ARG A 28 3.57 -12.98 -3.46
C ARG A 28 3.86 -11.85 -4.45
N PRO A 29 2.98 -11.61 -5.45
CA PRO A 29 3.22 -10.58 -6.46
C PRO A 29 3.28 -9.19 -5.82
N VAL A 30 4.46 -8.57 -5.87
CA VAL A 30 4.80 -7.33 -5.15
C VAL A 30 4.06 -6.12 -5.73
N TRP A 31 4.00 -6.00 -7.06
CA TRP A 31 3.39 -4.84 -7.73
C TRP A 31 1.90 -4.64 -7.39
N PRO A 32 1.05 -5.68 -7.51
CA PRO A 32 -0.35 -5.58 -7.08
C PRO A 32 -0.51 -5.22 -5.60
N ALA A 33 0.35 -5.75 -4.73
CA ALA A 33 0.36 -5.44 -3.31
C ALA A 33 0.69 -3.96 -3.07
N ILE A 34 1.78 -3.46 -3.66
CA ILE A 34 2.20 -2.04 -3.58
C ILE A 34 1.05 -1.12 -4.02
N ARG A 35 0.40 -1.42 -5.14
CA ARG A 35 -0.71 -0.61 -5.66
C ARG A 35 -1.89 -0.54 -4.67
N LYS A 36 -2.23 -1.66 -4.04
CA LYS A 36 -3.27 -1.71 -3.00
C LYS A 36 -2.84 -0.94 -1.74
N GLY A 37 -1.60 -1.13 -1.30
CA GLY A 37 -1.00 -0.43 -0.16
C GLY A 37 -0.97 1.09 -0.34
N MET A 38 -0.55 1.59 -1.50
CA MET A 38 -0.61 3.03 -1.84
C MET A 38 -2.03 3.60 -1.81
N ARG A 39 -3.05 2.78 -2.08
CA ARG A 39 -4.46 3.13 -1.97
C ARG A 39 -5.02 2.98 -0.56
N ARG A 40 -4.18 2.69 0.45
CA ARG A 40 -4.56 2.43 1.85
C ARG A 40 -5.50 1.23 2.00
N ARG A 41 -5.38 0.23 1.11
CA ARG A 41 -6.17 -0.99 1.11
C ARG A 41 -5.32 -2.22 1.45
N CYS A 42 -5.99 -3.23 1.99
CA CYS A 42 -5.44 -4.56 2.26
C CYS A 42 -4.65 -5.09 1.04
N PRO A 43 -3.35 -5.43 1.15
CA PRO A 43 -2.56 -5.95 0.03
C PRO A 43 -3.04 -7.34 -0.46
N HIS A 44 -3.65 -8.13 0.42
CA HIS A 44 -4.24 -9.42 0.09
C HIS A 44 -5.54 -9.25 -0.72
N CYS A 45 -6.64 -8.83 -0.09
CA CYS A 45 -7.96 -8.75 -0.73
C CYS A 45 -8.23 -7.46 -1.54
N GLY A 46 -7.52 -6.37 -1.27
CA GLY A 46 -7.73 -5.07 -1.93
C GLY A 46 -8.99 -4.29 -1.51
N ARG A 47 -9.84 -4.85 -0.65
CA ARG A 47 -11.14 -4.26 -0.24
C ARG A 47 -11.08 -3.63 1.15
N GLY A 48 -10.53 -4.35 2.13
CA GLY A 48 -10.40 -3.88 3.52
C GLY A 48 -9.52 -2.64 3.64
N ALA A 49 -9.82 -1.79 4.63
CA ALA A 49 -8.93 -0.68 4.99
C ALA A 49 -7.67 -1.22 5.66
N LEU A 50 -6.50 -0.65 5.31
CA LEU A 50 -5.23 -1.03 5.93
C LEU A 50 -4.97 -0.28 7.25
N PHE A 51 -5.60 0.89 7.40
CA PHE A 51 -5.42 1.78 8.55
C PHE A 51 -6.75 2.04 9.24
N GLU A 52 -6.75 2.12 10.57
CA GLU A 52 -7.89 2.54 11.39
C GLU A 52 -7.92 4.06 11.64
N GLY A 53 -6.83 4.75 11.32
CA GLY A 53 -6.71 6.20 11.44
C GLY A 53 -5.76 6.74 10.39
N TYR A 54 -4.93 7.69 10.78
CA TYR A 54 -3.99 8.32 9.84
C TYR A 54 -2.83 7.38 9.46
N LEU A 55 -2.09 6.85 10.45
CA LEU A 55 -0.93 5.97 10.23
C LEU A 55 -1.02 4.61 10.97
N LYS A 56 -1.98 4.46 11.88
CA LYS A 56 -2.13 3.24 12.68
C LYS A 56 -2.71 2.12 11.82
N VAL A 57 -1.93 1.05 11.65
CA VAL A 57 -2.30 -0.14 10.88
C VAL A 57 -3.28 -0.97 11.69
N VAL A 58 -4.30 -1.53 11.04
CA VAL A 58 -5.25 -2.44 11.69
C VAL A 58 -4.57 -3.76 12.04
N ASP A 59 -4.92 -4.38 13.17
CA ASP A 59 -4.37 -5.69 13.55
C ASP A 59 -4.73 -6.80 12.55
N ARG A 60 -5.98 -6.78 12.05
CA ARG A 60 -6.52 -7.76 11.11
C ARG A 60 -7.39 -7.08 10.07
N CYS A 61 -7.42 -7.62 8.86
CA CYS A 61 -8.31 -7.16 7.81
C CYS A 61 -9.76 -7.57 8.07
N ALA A 62 -10.70 -6.63 8.14
CA ALA A 62 -12.13 -6.93 8.34
C ALA A 62 -12.80 -7.78 7.22
N VAL A 63 -12.16 -7.96 6.07
CA VAL A 63 -12.74 -8.68 4.91
C VAL A 63 -12.14 -10.07 4.71
N CYS A 64 -10.83 -10.23 4.94
CA CYS A 64 -10.12 -11.48 4.68
C CYS A 64 -9.33 -12.01 5.87
N ASP A 65 -9.49 -11.38 7.04
CA ASP A 65 -8.84 -11.70 8.32
C ASP A 65 -7.30 -11.79 8.31
N GLU A 66 -6.65 -11.21 7.29
CA GLU A 66 -5.19 -11.20 7.23
C GLU A 66 -4.61 -10.39 8.41
N SER A 67 -3.71 -11.00 9.17
CA SER A 67 -3.03 -10.38 10.31
C SER A 67 -1.90 -9.45 9.87
N TYR A 68 -1.85 -8.23 10.42
CA TYR A 68 -0.78 -7.26 10.21
C TYR A 68 0.01 -6.94 11.47
N ARG A 69 -0.23 -7.64 12.59
CA ARG A 69 0.44 -7.40 13.88
C ARG A 69 1.96 -7.42 13.81
N ALA A 70 2.52 -8.18 12.87
CA ALA A 70 3.96 -8.34 12.74
C ALA A 70 4.66 -7.18 12.00
N GLN A 71 3.89 -6.26 11.37
CA GLN A 71 4.49 -5.17 10.60
C GLN A 71 5.38 -4.27 11.47
N ARG A 72 6.58 -3.97 10.98
CA ARG A 72 7.52 -3.01 11.59
C ARG A 72 7.97 -2.01 10.52
N ALA A 73 7.12 -1.03 10.22
CA ALA A 73 7.30 -0.12 9.09
C ALA A 73 7.39 1.35 9.54
N ASP A 74 8.23 1.66 10.52
CA ASP A 74 8.05 2.92 11.27
C ASP A 74 8.88 4.09 10.73
N ASP A 75 10.17 3.90 10.39
CA ASP A 75 11.01 5.00 9.89
C ASP A 75 11.03 5.16 8.36
N GLY A 76 10.99 4.04 7.62
CA GLY A 76 11.08 4.04 6.16
C GLY A 76 10.09 4.97 5.44
N PRO A 77 8.81 5.04 5.82
CA PRO A 77 7.83 5.93 5.19
C PRO A 77 8.17 7.43 5.30
N ALA A 78 8.78 7.85 6.41
CA ALA A 78 9.18 9.25 6.61
C ALA A 78 10.35 9.61 5.70
N TYR A 79 11.37 8.75 5.60
CA TYR A 79 12.50 8.92 4.69
C TYR A 79 12.06 8.97 3.22
N LEU A 80 11.17 8.07 2.80
CA LEU A 80 10.59 8.11 1.45
C LEU A 80 9.84 9.42 1.19
N THR A 81 9.11 9.93 2.19
CA THR A 81 8.38 11.19 2.08
C THR A 81 9.33 12.37 1.89
N ILE A 82 10.33 12.53 2.74
CA ILE A 82 11.25 13.67 2.65
C ILE A 82 12.06 13.65 1.36
N LEU A 83 12.46 12.47 0.87
CA LEU A 83 13.15 12.34 -0.41
C LEU A 83 12.26 12.84 -1.55
N VAL A 84 11.02 12.37 -1.65
CA VAL A 84 10.11 12.78 -2.74
C VAL A 84 9.72 14.25 -2.63
N VAL A 85 9.35 14.72 -1.43
CA VAL A 85 8.96 16.12 -1.21
C VAL A 85 10.14 17.05 -1.47
N GLY A 86 11.32 16.75 -0.95
CA GLY A 86 12.53 17.56 -1.15
C GLY A 86 12.91 17.66 -2.63
N HIS A 87 12.96 16.53 -3.34
CA HIS A 87 13.30 16.52 -4.77
C HIS A 87 12.27 17.22 -5.64
N LEU A 88 11.01 17.32 -5.20
CA LEU A 88 9.99 18.12 -5.90
C LEU A 88 10.10 19.60 -5.54
N MET A 89 10.26 19.94 -4.26
CA MET A 89 10.24 21.32 -3.78
C MET A 89 11.47 22.10 -4.22
N VAL A 90 12.68 21.52 -4.17
CA VAL A 90 13.92 22.21 -4.57
C VAL A 90 13.85 22.79 -5.99
N PRO A 91 13.54 22.03 -7.05
CA PRO A 91 13.46 22.59 -8.40
C PRO A 91 12.31 23.58 -8.56
N VAL A 92 11.17 23.35 -7.91
CA VAL A 92 10.01 24.27 -8.00
C VAL A 92 10.32 25.60 -7.32
N ILE A 93 10.97 25.58 -6.15
CA ILE A 93 11.44 26.78 -5.46
C ILE A 93 12.46 27.52 -6.34
N HIS A 94 13.44 26.80 -6.88
CA HIS A 94 14.46 27.39 -7.75
C HIS A 94 13.84 28.06 -8.98
N TYR A 95 12.97 27.35 -9.70
CA TYR A 95 12.25 27.86 -10.87
C TYR A 95 11.38 29.07 -10.55
N THR A 96 10.66 29.03 -9.42
CA THR A 96 9.80 30.14 -8.99
C THR A 96 10.64 31.38 -8.67
N TRP A 97 11.78 31.19 -8.01
CA TRP A 97 12.70 32.28 -7.71
C TRP A 97 13.30 32.88 -8.98
N THR A 98 13.78 32.06 -9.92
CA THR A 98 14.46 32.56 -11.12
C THR A 98 13.53 33.34 -12.05
N LEU A 99 12.25 32.99 -12.12
CA LEU A 99 11.30 33.66 -13.02
C LEU A 99 10.54 34.81 -12.37
N PHE A 100 10.05 34.62 -11.14
CA PHE A 100 9.07 35.54 -10.55
C PHE A 100 9.66 36.43 -9.44
N ARG A 101 10.75 35.99 -8.79
CA ARG A 101 11.37 36.67 -7.64
C ARG A 101 10.37 37.29 -6.65
N PRO A 102 9.36 36.54 -6.17
CA PRO A 102 8.36 37.10 -5.28
C PRO A 102 8.97 37.39 -3.90
N ALA A 103 8.24 38.17 -3.09
CA ALA A 103 8.69 38.56 -1.76
C ALA A 103 9.04 37.33 -0.88
N PRO A 104 10.07 37.39 -0.03
CA PRO A 104 10.53 36.23 0.74
C PRO A 104 9.45 35.58 1.61
N LEU A 105 8.56 36.38 2.22
CA LEU A 105 7.45 35.88 3.03
C LEU A 105 6.42 35.10 2.20
N VAL A 106 6.18 35.51 0.95
CA VAL A 106 5.26 34.82 0.05
C VAL A 106 5.82 33.45 -0.31
N MET A 107 7.11 33.37 -0.66
CA MET A 107 7.80 32.10 -0.90
C MET A 107 7.72 31.18 0.31
N ALA A 108 8.17 31.68 1.47
CA ALA A 108 8.20 30.89 2.70
C ALA A 108 6.82 30.32 3.01
N THR A 109 5.78 31.16 2.99
CA THR A 109 4.42 30.73 3.33
C THR A 109 3.88 29.68 2.35
N ILE A 110 3.94 29.94 1.04
CA ILE A 110 3.39 29.03 0.02
C ILE A 110 4.13 27.69 0.04
N PHE A 111 5.46 27.70 0.07
CA PHE A 111 6.24 26.47 0.01
C PHE A 111 6.18 25.68 1.31
N THR A 112 6.14 26.33 2.48
CA THR A 112 5.94 25.63 3.75
C THR A 112 4.57 24.96 3.79
N LEU A 113 3.49 25.67 3.46
CA LEU A 113 2.15 25.06 3.42
C LEU A 113 2.07 23.91 2.42
N THR A 114 2.68 24.07 1.25
CA THR A 114 2.72 23.03 0.21
C THR A 114 3.52 21.81 0.69
N ALA A 115 4.69 22.01 1.28
CA ALA A 115 5.54 20.93 1.78
C ALA A 115 4.86 20.15 2.91
N VAL A 116 4.19 20.84 3.85
CA VAL A 116 3.41 20.21 4.92
C VAL A 116 2.23 19.43 4.34
N GLY A 117 1.42 20.05 3.48
CA GLY A 117 0.27 19.39 2.86
C GLY A 117 0.66 18.15 2.05
N LEU A 118 1.75 18.25 1.27
CA LEU A 118 2.26 17.14 0.48
C LEU A 118 2.80 16.02 1.37
N SER A 119 3.55 16.35 2.43
CA SER A 119 4.06 15.37 3.38
C SER A 119 2.91 14.61 4.05
N LEU A 120 1.87 15.33 4.50
CA LEU A 120 0.69 14.71 5.11
C LEU A 120 -0.10 13.84 4.10
N ALA A 121 -0.08 14.18 2.82
CA ALA A 121 -0.70 13.35 1.80
C ALA A 121 0.11 12.07 1.51
N LEU A 122 1.44 12.16 1.49
CA LEU A 122 2.35 11.08 1.07
C LEU A 122 2.61 10.05 2.17
N LEU A 123 2.80 10.49 3.41
CA LEU A 123 3.12 9.63 4.56
C LEU A 123 2.27 8.34 4.65
N PRO A 124 0.93 8.41 4.68
CA PRO A 124 0.09 7.20 4.78
C PRO A 124 0.12 6.34 3.52
N ARG A 125 0.43 6.92 2.35
CA ARG A 125 0.59 6.16 1.10
C ARG A 125 1.89 5.36 1.12
N PHE A 126 2.98 5.97 1.56
CA PHE A 126 4.27 5.29 1.71
C PHE A 126 4.29 4.29 2.85
N LYS A 127 3.63 4.57 3.99
CA LYS A 127 3.42 3.56 5.04
C LYS A 127 2.68 2.34 4.48
N GLY A 128 1.62 2.56 3.70
CA GLY A 128 0.86 1.47 3.09
C GLY A 128 1.65 0.69 2.05
N LEU A 129 2.49 1.37 1.26
CA LEU A 129 3.43 0.75 0.34
C LEU A 129 4.42 -0.15 1.08
N VAL A 130 5.07 0.35 2.13
CA VAL A 130 6.08 -0.41 2.89
C VAL A 130 5.46 -1.66 3.53
N VAL A 131 4.28 -1.52 4.15
CA VAL A 131 3.54 -2.67 4.72
C VAL A 131 3.19 -3.68 3.63
N ALA A 132 2.76 -3.23 2.45
CA ALA A 132 2.45 -4.11 1.34
C ALA A 132 3.68 -4.84 0.77
N VAL A 133 4.84 -4.20 0.74
CA VAL A 133 6.12 -4.82 0.36
C VAL A 133 6.52 -5.88 1.39
N GLN A 134 6.45 -5.55 2.69
CA GLN A 134 6.73 -6.51 3.77
C GLN A 134 5.81 -7.73 3.67
N TRP A 135 4.52 -7.51 3.41
CA TRP A 135 3.54 -8.57 3.22
C TRP A 135 3.83 -9.42 1.98
N ALA A 136 4.23 -8.81 0.86
CA ALA A 136 4.48 -9.52 -0.39
C ALA A 136 5.76 -10.37 -0.34
N LYS A 137 6.80 -9.81 0.30
CA LYS A 137 8.11 -10.43 0.51
C LYS A 137 8.19 -11.29 1.78
N ARG A 138 7.08 -11.46 2.50
CA ARG A 138 6.98 -12.25 3.74
C ARG A 138 7.98 -11.86 4.84
N MET A 139 8.43 -10.60 4.85
CA MET A 139 9.41 -10.12 5.82
C MET A 139 8.76 -9.81 7.16
N HIS A 140 9.53 -9.70 8.26
CA HIS A 140 9.03 -9.20 9.56
C HIS A 140 7.77 -9.94 10.09
N GLY A 141 7.78 -11.28 10.08
CA GLY A 141 6.69 -12.10 10.63
C GLY A 141 5.50 -12.33 9.69
N PHE A 142 5.61 -11.94 8.41
CA PHE A 142 4.70 -12.39 7.34
C PHE A 142 5.11 -13.74 6.71
N GLY A 143 6.15 -14.39 7.23
CA GLY A 143 6.69 -15.69 6.80
C GLY A 143 5.87 -16.90 7.23
N PRO A 144 6.23 -18.11 6.75
CA PRO A 144 5.56 -19.36 7.11
C PRO A 144 5.68 -19.73 8.60
N ASP A 145 6.59 -19.11 9.35
CA ASP A 145 6.76 -19.27 10.80
C ASP A 145 5.65 -18.56 11.61
N ARG A 146 4.39 -18.66 11.16
CA ARG A 146 3.20 -18.18 11.91
C ARG A 146 2.91 -19.00 13.18
N ALA A 147 3.88 -19.78 13.66
CA ALA A 147 3.76 -20.65 14.82
C ALA A 147 4.43 -20.02 16.04
N ALA A 148 3.70 -19.09 16.68
CA ALA A 148 3.63 -18.90 18.14
C ALA A 148 2.60 -17.81 18.45
#